data_AF-A0A397V6G8-F1
#
_entry.id   AF-A0A397V6G8-F1
#
_cell.length_a   1.000
_cell.length_b   1.000
_cell.length_c   1.000
_cell.angle_alpha   90.00
_cell.angle_beta   90.00
_cell.angle_gamma   90.00
#
_symmetry.space_group_name_H-M   'P 1'
#
loop_
_entity.id
_entity.type
_entity.pdbx_description
1 polymer ?
#
loop_
_entity_poly.entity_id
_entity_poly.type
_entity_poly.pdbx_seq_one_letter_code
_entity_poly.pdbx_strand_id
1 'polypeptide(L)'
;MATVITENISHVACIDESYKLIEDTKRIIVSLRKSKKLFDPIIYSATETIRALQYVKRELESYFRQYEDAFNKYKNSLEKIKEFAKEISNLEGKFLYPYKHVKETYEKLFKEYENCEKQVHPILIKIIMHKQERQQKDFMDIHKVRTVLISPLRTAVFFSK
;
A
#
# COMPACT_ATOMS: atom_id res chain seq x y z
N MET A 1 27.62 20.13 8.06
CA MET A 1 26.44 19.79 7.24
C MET A 1 26.08 18.35 7.54
N ALA A 2 25.01 18.11 8.29
CA ALA A 2 24.53 16.75 8.54
C ALA A 2 23.61 16.37 7.38
N THR A 3 24.06 15.44 6.55
CA THR A 3 23.25 14.76 5.54
C THR A 3 22.26 13.87 6.28
N VAL A 4 21.01 14.32 6.37
CA VAL A 4 19.89 13.47 6.79
C VAL A 4 19.66 12.48 5.65
N ILE A 5 20.16 11.27 5.85
CA ILE A 5 19.75 10.11 5.07
C ILE A 5 18.28 9.91 5.43
N THR A 6 17.37 10.34 4.55
CA THR A 6 15.97 9.96 4.64
C THR A 6 15.90 8.46 4.41
N GLU A 7 15.94 7.69 5.50
CA GLU A 7 15.57 6.29 5.49
C GLU A 7 14.20 6.19 4.84
N ASN A 8 14.07 5.31 3.86
CA ASN A 8 12.83 5.07 3.13
C ASN A 8 11.89 4.30 4.07
N ILE A 9 11.36 5.00 5.07
CA ILE A 9 10.46 4.44 6.08
C ILE A 9 9.19 4.02 5.36
N SER A 10 8.87 2.73 5.41
CA SER A 10 7.59 2.21 4.92
C SER A 10 6.45 3.05 5.49
N HIS A 11 5.50 3.47 4.64
CA HIS A 11 4.34 4.26 5.08
C HIS A 11 3.59 3.62 6.27
N VAL A 12 3.64 2.29 6.37
CA VAL A 12 3.09 1.51 7.49
C VAL A 12 3.85 1.73 8.80
N ALA A 13 5.19 1.81 8.74
CA ALA A 13 6.05 2.07 9.89
C ALA A 13 5.89 3.50 10.40
N CYS A 14 5.70 4.47 9.49
CA CYS A 14 5.44 5.87 9.85
C CYS A 14 4.17 6.04 10.72
N ILE A 15 3.10 5.27 10.46
CA ILE A 15 1.88 5.28 11.28
C ILE A 15 2.18 4.73 12.68
N ASP A 16 2.91 3.63 12.79
CA ASP A 16 3.23 3.03 14.08
C ASP A 16 4.17 3.93 14.92
N GLU A 17 5.15 4.55 14.28
CA GLU A 17 6.06 5.52 14.90
C GLU A 17 5.32 6.78 15.36
N SER A 18 4.42 7.31 14.52
CA SER A 18 3.59 8.47 14.89
C SER A 18 2.69 8.17 16.08
N TYR A 19 2.13 6.96 16.18
CA TYR A 19 1.37 6.53 17.35
C TYR A 19 2.24 6.52 18.61
N LYS A 20 3.44 5.94 18.54
CA LYS A 20 4.40 5.93 19.67
C LYS A 20 4.76 7.36 20.10
N LEU A 21 5.02 8.24 19.14
CA LEU A 21 5.35 9.65 19.41
C LEU A 21 4.21 10.38 20.12
N ILE A 22 2.95 10.12 19.74
CA ILE A 22 1.77 10.68 20.41
C ILE A 22 1.69 10.18 21.86
N GLU A 23 1.91 8.89 22.12
CA GLU A 23 1.90 8.33 23.47
C GLU A 23 3.06 8.86 24.33
N ASP A 24 4.25 9.01 23.76
CA ASP A 24 5.39 9.66 24.42
C ASP A 24 5.07 11.11 24.78
N THR A 25 4.48 11.85 23.85
CA THR A 25 4.08 13.25 24.06
C THR A 25 3.01 13.36 25.14
N LYS A 26 2.02 12.46 25.17
CA LYS A 26 1.01 12.38 26.25
C LYS A 26 1.67 12.18 27.61
N ARG A 27 2.63 11.24 27.72
CA ARG A 27 3.36 10.99 28.97
C ARG A 27 4.10 12.22 29.47
N ILE A 28 4.75 12.95 28.56
CA ILE A 28 5.42 14.22 28.88
C ILE A 28 4.39 15.25 29.39
N ILE A 29 3.26 15.42 28.68
CA ILE A 29 2.23 16.41 29.04
C ILE A 29 1.61 16.14 30.41
N VAL A 30 1.36 14.88 30.77
CA VAL A 30 0.81 14.50 32.09
C VAL A 30 1.73 14.95 33.22
N SER A 31 3.05 15.00 33.00
CA SER A 31 4.01 15.47 34.00
C SER A 31 4.01 17.00 34.20
N LEU A 32 3.36 17.77 33.31
CA LEU A 32 3.32 19.23 33.38
C LEU A 32 2.29 19.73 34.41
N ARG A 33 2.76 20.57 35.35
CA ARG A 33 1.93 21.08 36.45
C ARG A 33 0.87 22.13 36.06
N LYS A 34 1.20 23.05 35.16
CA LYS A 34 0.35 24.22 34.85
C LYS A 34 -0.16 24.28 33.41
N SER A 35 0.66 23.85 32.46
CA SER A 35 0.42 24.05 31.02
C SER A 35 -0.27 22.88 30.32
N LYS A 36 -0.59 21.78 31.02
CA LYS A 36 -1.13 20.56 30.37
C LYS A 36 -2.37 20.82 29.50
N LYS A 37 -3.29 21.68 29.97
CA LYS A 37 -4.53 22.03 29.25
C LYS A 37 -4.29 22.71 27.90
N LEU A 38 -3.13 23.35 27.70
CA LEU A 38 -2.79 23.99 26.43
C LEU A 38 -2.59 22.97 25.31
N PHE A 39 -2.22 21.73 25.67
CA PHE A 39 -1.93 20.67 24.71
C PHE A 39 -3.11 19.72 24.46
N ASP A 40 -4.18 19.80 25.25
CA ASP A 40 -5.36 18.93 25.09
C ASP A 40 -5.91 18.95 23.66
N PRO A 41 -6.07 20.11 22.98
CA PRO A 41 -6.62 20.14 21.61
C PRO A 41 -5.72 19.44 20.59
N ILE A 42 -4.40 19.64 20.67
CA ILE A 42 -3.46 19.04 19.71
C ILE A 42 -3.30 17.53 19.95
N ILE A 43 -3.28 17.09 21.22
CA ILE A 43 -3.23 15.67 21.57
C ILE A 43 -4.50 14.95 21.15
N TYR A 44 -5.67 15.56 21.37
CA TYR A 44 -6.94 15.01 20.93
C TYR A 44 -6.96 14.87 19.40
N SER A 45 -6.67 15.94 18.67
CA SER A 45 -6.65 15.94 17.20
C SER A 45 -5.65 14.93 16.62
N ALA A 46 -4.42 14.88 17.16
CA ALA A 46 -3.41 13.92 16.72
C ALA A 46 -3.82 12.47 17.02
N THR A 47 -4.44 12.22 18.18
CA THR A 47 -4.94 10.88 18.56
C THR A 47 -6.03 10.40 17.62
N GLU A 48 -7.01 11.25 17.29
CA GLU A 48 -8.09 10.87 16.37
C GLU A 48 -7.56 10.65 14.95
N THR A 49 -6.64 11.51 14.50
CA THR A 49 -6.00 11.36 13.19
C THR A 49 -5.23 10.04 13.10
N ILE A 50 -4.42 9.70 14.11
CA ILE A 50 -3.63 8.46 14.06
C ILE A 50 -4.51 7.21 14.17
N ARG A 51 -5.62 7.27 14.92
CA ARG A 51 -6.62 6.19 14.97
C ARG A 51 -7.26 5.95 13.61
N ALA A 52 -7.65 7.01 12.91
CA ALA A 52 -8.17 6.91 11.55
C ALA A 52 -7.14 6.29 10.60
N LEU A 53 -5.87 6.69 10.69
CA LEU A 53 -4.79 6.11 9.90
C LEU A 53 -4.53 4.63 10.22
N GLN A 54 -4.58 4.24 11.51
CA GLN A 54 -4.49 2.84 11.92
C GLN A 54 -5.65 1.99 11.41
N TYR A 55 -6.87 2.55 11.39
CA TYR A 55 -8.03 1.88 10.79
C TYR A 55 -7.80 1.64 9.29
N VAL A 56 -7.40 2.68 8.55
CA VAL A 56 -7.08 2.56 7.11
C VAL A 56 -5.98 1.53 6.86
N LYS A 57 -4.92 1.53 7.67
CA LYS A 57 -3.85 0.52 7.61
C LYS A 57 -4.41 -0.89 7.73
N ARG A 58 -5.25 -1.16 8.74
CA ARG A 58 -5.85 -2.48 8.96
C ARG A 58 -6.76 -2.91 7.82
N GLU A 59 -7.56 -2.00 7.28
CA GLU A 59 -8.44 -2.28 6.14
C GLU A 59 -7.62 -2.65 4.89
N LEU A 60 -6.53 -1.93 4.63
CA LEU A 60 -5.62 -2.26 3.53
C LEU A 60 -4.93 -3.60 3.75
N GLU A 61 -4.41 -3.86 4.94
CA GLU A 61 -3.80 -5.16 5.29
C GLU A 61 -4.80 -6.30 5.13
N SER A 62 -6.03 -6.15 5.63
CA SER A 62 -7.13 -7.11 5.47
C SER A 62 -7.46 -7.36 4.01
N TYR A 63 -7.54 -6.29 3.21
CA TYR A 63 -7.78 -6.37 1.77
C TYR A 63 -6.67 -7.13 1.04
N PHE A 64 -5.39 -6.89 1.36
CA PHE A 64 -4.27 -7.63 0.76
C PHE A 64 -4.20 -9.09 1.22
N ARG A 65 -4.52 -9.36 2.50
CA ARG A 65 -4.58 -10.74 3.05
C ARG A 65 -5.58 -11.62 2.30
N GLN A 66 -6.68 -11.06 1.81
CA GLN A 66 -7.66 -11.81 1.01
C GLN A 66 -7.06 -12.42 -0.28
N TYR A 67 -5.93 -11.89 -0.75
CA TYR A 67 -5.26 -12.33 -1.97
C TYR A 67 -3.89 -12.95 -1.70
N GLU A 68 -3.48 -13.06 -0.42
CA GLU A 68 -2.17 -13.53 0.00
C GLU A 68 -1.88 -14.93 -0.53
N ASP A 69 -2.84 -15.84 -0.45
CA ASP A 69 -2.70 -17.20 -0.99
C ASP A 69 -2.44 -17.23 -2.50
N ALA A 70 -3.11 -16.37 -3.27
CA ALA A 70 -2.93 -16.29 -4.71
C ALA A 70 -1.53 -15.74 -5.06
N PHE A 71 -1.08 -14.69 -4.35
CA PHE A 71 0.26 -14.14 -4.51
C PHE A 71 1.34 -15.13 -4.07
N ASN A 72 1.14 -15.87 -2.99
CA ASN A 72 2.06 -16.90 -2.52
C ASN A 72 2.17 -18.06 -3.52
N LYS A 73 1.05 -18.54 -4.07
CA LYS A 73 1.07 -19.57 -5.13
C LYS A 73 1.82 -19.09 -6.38
N TYR A 74 1.57 -17.85 -6.80
CA TYR A 74 2.27 -17.24 -7.91
C TYR A 74 3.78 -17.14 -7.65
N LYS A 75 4.19 -16.63 -6.48
CA LYS A 75 5.59 -16.58 -6.05
C LYS A 75 6.24 -17.98 -6.07
N ASN A 76 5.59 -18.96 -5.47
CA ASN A 76 6.11 -20.33 -5.40
C ASN A 76 6.27 -20.94 -6.81
N SER A 77 5.35 -20.65 -7.74
CA SER A 77 5.47 -21.11 -9.13
C SER A 77 6.71 -20.53 -9.83
N LEU A 78 7.03 -19.25 -9.58
CA LEU A 78 8.25 -18.61 -10.08
C LEU A 78 9.52 -19.18 -9.43
N GLU A 79 9.48 -19.49 -8.13
CA GLU A 79 10.59 -20.13 -7.43
C GLU A 79 10.91 -21.51 -8.02
N LYS A 80 9.91 -22.34 -8.30
CA LYS A 80 10.10 -23.63 -8.99
C LYS A 80 10.72 -23.48 -10.38
N ILE A 81 10.25 -22.51 -11.17
CA ILE A 81 10.83 -22.21 -12.49
C ILE A 81 12.29 -21.78 -12.37
N LYS A 82 12.60 -20.93 -11.38
CA LYS A 82 13.96 -20.48 -11.08
C LYS A 82 14.88 -21.64 -10.68
N GLU A 83 14.40 -22.54 -9.82
CA GLU A 83 15.15 -23.73 -9.40
C GLU A 83 15.41 -24.66 -10.59
N PHE A 84 14.39 -24.92 -11.41
CA PHE A 84 14.54 -25.70 -12.63
C PHE A 84 15.54 -25.06 -13.60
N ALA A 85 15.48 -23.74 -13.82
CA ALA A 85 16.44 -23.04 -14.66
C ALA A 85 17.88 -23.17 -14.15
N LYS A 86 18.09 -23.14 -12.83
CA LYS A 86 19.42 -23.41 -12.22
C LYS A 86 19.87 -24.85 -12.45
N GLU A 87 18.98 -25.81 -12.30
CA GLU A 87 19.29 -27.23 -12.58
C GLU A 87 19.75 -27.40 -14.03
N ILE A 88 19.02 -26.84 -14.99
CA ILE A 88 19.39 -26.90 -16.42
C ILE A 88 20.73 -26.21 -16.67
N SER A 89 20.97 -25.02 -16.10
CA SER A 89 22.25 -24.32 -16.24
C SER A 89 23.43 -25.12 -15.68
N ASN A 90 23.24 -25.89 -14.60
CA ASN A 90 24.28 -26.76 -14.04
C ASN A 90 24.54 -28.03 -14.86
N LEU A 91 23.60 -28.40 -15.72
CA LEU A 91 23.65 -29.56 -16.62
C LEU A 91 24.16 -29.16 -18.01
N GLU A 92 24.05 -27.89 -18.37
CA GLU A 92 24.58 -27.32 -19.60
C GLU A 92 26.10 -27.55 -19.66
N GLY A 93 26.56 -28.32 -20.67
CA GLY A 93 27.95 -28.76 -20.80
C GLY A 93 28.26 -30.16 -20.24
N LYS A 94 27.32 -30.83 -19.56
CA LYS A 94 27.43 -32.26 -19.18
C LYS A 94 26.63 -33.12 -20.15
N PHE A 95 27.30 -34.10 -20.76
CA PHE A 95 26.92 -34.76 -22.02
C PHE A 95 25.65 -35.65 -22.06
N LEU A 96 24.73 -35.58 -21.09
CA LEU A 96 23.73 -36.66 -20.96
C LEU A 96 22.40 -36.28 -20.29
N TYR A 97 21.94 -35.03 -20.39
CA TYR A 97 20.59 -34.72 -19.91
C TYR A 97 19.53 -34.90 -21.03
N PRO A 98 18.51 -35.76 -20.84
CA PRO A 98 17.54 -36.05 -21.90
C PRO A 98 16.63 -34.85 -22.13
N TYR A 99 16.79 -34.19 -23.28
CA TYR A 99 16.01 -33.02 -23.72
C TYR A 99 14.48 -33.21 -23.58
N LYS A 100 14.00 -34.43 -23.85
CA LYS A 100 12.57 -34.77 -23.69
C LYS A 100 12.07 -34.53 -22.25
N HIS A 101 12.86 -34.92 -21.25
CA HIS A 101 12.51 -34.74 -19.84
C HIS A 101 12.53 -33.25 -19.44
N VAL A 102 13.48 -32.47 -19.98
CA VAL A 102 13.54 -31.01 -19.79
C VAL A 102 12.26 -30.37 -20.31
N LYS A 103 11.87 -30.70 -21.54
CA LYS A 103 10.70 -30.15 -22.20
C LYS A 103 9.41 -30.47 -21.43
N GLU A 104 9.20 -31.73 -21.07
CA GLU A 104 8.01 -32.17 -20.31
C GLU A 104 7.93 -31.48 -18.94
N THR A 105 9.05 -31.35 -18.24
CA THR A 105 9.10 -30.66 -16.93
C THR A 105 8.81 -29.17 -17.08
N TYR A 106 9.41 -28.53 -18.08
CA TYR A 106 9.15 -27.12 -18.39
C TYR A 106 7.68 -26.87 -18.70
N GLU A 107 7.07 -27.66 -19.59
CA GLU A 107 5.65 -27.50 -19.97
C GLU A 107 4.74 -27.62 -18.75
N LYS A 108 5.04 -28.54 -17.83
CA LYS A 108 4.30 -28.70 -16.57
C LYS A 108 4.42 -27.48 -15.67
N LEU A 109 5.65 -26.99 -15.44
CA LEU A 109 5.91 -25.81 -14.61
C LEU A 109 5.30 -24.55 -15.21
N PHE A 110 5.39 -24.39 -16.53
CA PHE A 110 4.82 -23.26 -17.25
C PHE A 110 3.28 -23.26 -17.16
N LYS A 111 2.65 -24.42 -17.31
CA LYS A 111 1.19 -24.56 -17.13
C LYS A 111 0.74 -24.25 -15.70
N GLU A 112 1.54 -24.62 -14.68
CA GLU A 112 1.27 -24.24 -13.28
C GLU A 112 1.35 -22.72 -13.11
N TYR A 113 2.37 -22.08 -13.67
CA TYR A 113 2.55 -20.63 -13.68
C TYR A 113 1.39 -19.90 -14.36
N GLU A 114 1.00 -20.31 -15.58
CA GLU A 114 -0.14 -19.71 -16.31
C GLU A 114 -1.44 -19.80 -15.51
N ASN A 115 -1.67 -20.92 -14.81
CA ASN A 115 -2.83 -21.06 -13.93
C ASN A 115 -2.78 -20.11 -12.73
N CYS A 116 -1.59 -19.84 -12.20
CA CYS A 116 -1.40 -18.84 -11.14
C CYS A 116 -1.63 -17.42 -11.68
N GLU A 117 -1.13 -17.08 -12.87
CA GLU A 117 -1.39 -15.79 -13.53
C GLU A 117 -2.89 -15.54 -13.74
N LYS A 118 -3.64 -16.56 -14.19
CA LYS A 118 -5.10 -16.46 -14.35
C LYS A 118 -5.83 -16.11 -13.06
N GLN A 119 -5.26 -16.44 -11.89
CA GLN A 119 -5.82 -16.06 -10.59
C GLN A 119 -5.37 -14.66 -10.15
N VAL A 120 -4.12 -14.28 -10.44
CA VAL A 120 -3.56 -12.99 -10.03
C VAL A 120 -4.03 -11.82 -10.91
N HIS A 121 -4.18 -12.01 -12.23
CA HIS A 121 -4.58 -10.94 -13.15
C HIS A 121 -5.93 -10.28 -12.78
N PRO A 122 -7.02 -11.03 -12.49
CA PRO A 122 -8.28 -10.41 -12.07
C PRO A 122 -8.14 -9.59 -10.78
N ILE A 123 -7.31 -10.04 -9.85
CA ILE A 123 -7.03 -9.34 -8.58
C ILE A 123 -6.33 -8.00 -8.87
N LEU A 124 -5.31 -8.01 -9.71
CA LEU A 124 -4.60 -6.79 -10.13
C LEU A 124 -5.53 -5.81 -10.84
N ILE A 125 -6.35 -6.29 -11.78
CA ILE A 125 -7.35 -5.48 -12.48
C ILE A 125 -8.31 -4.84 -11.47
N LYS A 126 -8.84 -5.61 -10.52
CA LYS A 126 -9.76 -5.10 -9.48
C LYS A 126 -9.11 -4.01 -8.63
N ILE A 127 -7.83 -4.18 -8.24
CA ILE A 127 -7.07 -3.17 -7.49
C ILE A 127 -6.89 -1.88 -8.31
N ILE A 128 -6.50 -2.02 -9.58
CA ILE A 128 -6.27 -0.88 -10.49
C ILE A 128 -7.58 -0.13 -10.77
N MET A 129 -8.67 -0.85 -11.08
CA MET A 129 -9.98 -0.26 -11.37
C MET A 129 -10.54 0.47 -10.14
N HIS A 130 -10.46 -0.14 -8.96
CA HIS A 130 -10.91 0.51 -7.73
C HIS A 130 -10.11 1.79 -7.41
N LYS A 131 -8.83 1.86 -7.81
CA LYS A 131 -8.03 3.09 -7.74
C LYS A 131 -8.53 4.16 -8.73
N GLN A 132 -8.87 3.78 -9.96
CA GLN A 132 -9.35 4.70 -11.00
C GLN A 132 -10.75 5.26 -10.69
N GLU A 133 -11.68 4.42 -10.21
CA GLU A 133 -13.03 4.84 -9.82
C GLU A 133 -13.00 5.82 -8.64
N ARG A 134 -12.14 5.58 -7.65
CA ARG A 134 -11.93 6.54 -6.54
C ARG A 134 -11.35 7.85 -7.03
N GLN A 135 -10.34 7.82 -7.90
CA GLN A 135 -9.76 9.05 -8.45
C GLN A 135 -10.77 9.87 -9.25
N GLN A 136 -11.65 9.25 -10.04
CA GLN A 136 -12.73 9.95 -10.73
C GLN A 136 -13.76 10.55 -9.76
N LYS A 137 -14.11 9.82 -8.70
CA LYS A 137 -15.06 10.29 -7.68
C LYS A 137 -14.49 11.45 -6.86
N ASP A 138 -13.23 11.38 -6.48
CA ASP A 138 -12.52 12.46 -5.77
C ASP A 138 -12.42 13.73 -6.63
N PHE A 139 -12.16 13.60 -7.95
CA PHE A 139 -12.19 14.73 -8.88
C PHE A 139 -13.59 15.38 -9.00
N MET A 140 -14.64 14.55 -9.05
CA MET A 140 -16.03 15.00 -9.09
C MET A 140 -16.46 15.72 -7.81
N ASP A 141 -16.04 15.22 -6.64
CA ASP A 141 -16.37 15.82 -5.34
C ASP A 141 -15.58 17.12 -5.10
N ILE A 142 -14.32 17.21 -5.54
CA ILE A 142 -13.55 18.48 -5.54
C ILE A 142 -14.23 19.53 -6.45
N HIS A 143 -14.73 19.12 -7.64
CA HIS A 143 -15.46 20.02 -8.52
C HIS A 143 -16.78 20.52 -7.90
N LYS A 144 -17.53 19.65 -7.22
CA LYS A 144 -18.74 20.05 -6.47
C LYS A 144 -18.41 21.04 -5.36
N VAL A 145 -17.39 20.78 -4.55
CA VAL A 145 -16.94 21.68 -3.47
C VAL A 145 -16.50 23.04 -4.04
N ARG A 146 -15.77 23.06 -5.16
CA ARG A 146 -15.35 24.29 -5.84
C ARG A 146 -16.54 25.09 -6.39
N THR A 147 -17.59 24.42 -6.87
CA THR A 147 -18.80 25.06 -7.39
C THR A 147 -19.63 25.69 -6.27
N VAL A 148 -19.68 25.05 -5.09
CA VAL A 148 -20.39 25.53 -3.90
C VAL A 148 -19.64 26.67 -3.18
N LEU A 149 -18.31 26.67 -3.18
CA LEU A 149 -17.51 27.71 -2.53
C LEU A 149 -17.29 28.97 -3.37
N ILE A 150 -17.33 28.88 -4.71
CA ILE A 150 -17.09 30.04 -5.60
C ILE A 150 -18.40 30.76 -5.99
N SER A 151 -19.55 30.10 -5.89
CA SER A 151 -20.85 30.71 -6.24
C SER A 151 -21.28 31.87 -5.30
N PRO A 152 -21.04 31.85 -3.97
CA PRO A 152 -21.36 32.99 -3.11
C PRO A 152 -20.36 34.16 -3.27
N LEU A 153 -19.11 33.86 -3.64
CA LEU A 153 -18.06 34.88 -3.76
C LEU A 153 -18.17 35.72 -5.03
N ARG A 154 -18.83 35.23 -6.10
CA ARG A 154 -19.12 36.05 -7.29
C ARG A 154 -20.32 36.99 -7.10
N THR A 155 -21.27 36.64 -6.24
CA THR A 155 -22.44 37.51 -5.97
C THR A 155 -22.09 38.64 -5.00
N ALA A 156 -21.13 38.44 -4.09
CA ALA A 156 -20.70 39.46 -3.13
C ALA A 156 -19.88 40.61 -3.76
N VAL A 157 -19.28 40.43 -4.94
CA VAL A 157 -18.48 41.48 -5.62
C VAL A 157 -19.36 42.44 -6.45
N PHE A 158 -20.65 42.16 -6.63
CA PHE A 158 -21.57 43.01 -7.42
C PHE A 158 -22.43 43.98 -6.61
N PHE A 159 -22.35 43.98 -5.27
CA PHE A 159 -23.14 44.88 -4.39
C PHE A 159 -22.28 45.86 -3.58
N SER A 160 -21.17 46.35 -4.15
CA SER A 160 -20.42 47.48 -3.59
C SER A 160 -20.18 48.53 -4.66
N LYS A 161 -21.23 49.31 -4.97
CA LYS A 161 -21.12 50.65 -5.55
C LYS A 161 -21.92 51.61 -4.70
#